data_AF-A0A922Y9V2-F1
#
_entry.id   AF-A0A922Y9V2-F1
#
_cell.length_a   1.000
_cell.length_b   1.000
_cell.length_c   1.000
_cell.angle_alpha   90.00
_cell.angle_beta   90.00
_cell.angle_gamma   90.00
#
_symmetry.space_group_name_H-M   'P 1'
#
loop_
_entity.id
_entity.type
_entity.pdbx_description
1 polymer ?
#
loop_
_entity_poly.entity_id
_entity_poly.type
_entity_poly.pdbx_seq_one_letter_code
_entity_poly.pdbx_strand_id
1 'polypeptide(L)' 'MPFSSLNDPVDVARSQAALDAAWEVARAGLADEVRERERTRLAAIVASLAPVAVDETELVKRALERYRKVAD' A
#
# COMPACT_ATOMS: atom_id res chain seq x y z
N MET A 1 -4.36 5.43 12.24
CA MET A 1 -3.22 4.65 11.71
C MET A 1 -3.67 3.99 10.41
N PRO A 2 -2.79 3.71 9.44
CA PRO A 2 -3.18 2.87 8.31
C PRO A 2 -3.65 1.51 8.85
N PHE A 3 -4.68 0.93 8.21
CA PHE A 3 -5.24 -0.39 8.54
C PHE A 3 -6.06 -0.51 9.84
N SER A 4 -6.39 0.58 10.53
CA SER A 4 -7.28 0.53 11.71
C SER A 4 -8.69 -0.02 11.42
N SER A 5 -9.08 -0.11 10.15
CA SER A 5 -10.34 -0.72 9.70
C SER A 5 -10.27 -2.24 9.49
N LEU A 6 -9.07 -2.85 9.56
CA LEU A 6 -8.90 -4.30 9.50
C LEU A 6 -9.02 -4.86 10.92
N ASN A 7 -9.84 -5.90 11.08
CA ASN A 7 -10.11 -6.52 12.37
C ASN A 7 -9.27 -7.78 12.62
N ASP A 8 -8.74 -8.39 11.56
CA ASP A 8 -7.93 -9.59 11.65
C ASP A 8 -6.43 -9.22 11.70
N PRO A 9 -5.68 -9.69 12.71
CA PRO A 9 -4.26 -9.36 12.86
C PRO A 9 -3.38 -9.92 11.74
N VAL A 10 -3.78 -11.02 11.09
CA VAL A 10 -3.06 -11.57 9.93
C VAL A 10 -3.27 -10.65 8.72
N ASP A 11 -4.47 -10.13 8.52
CA ASP A 11 -4.75 -9.16 7.45
C ASP A 11 -4.02 -7.82 7.69
N VAL A 12 -3.89 -7.39 8.95
CA VAL A 12 -3.07 -6.23 9.32
C VAL A 12 -1.60 -6.47 8.97
N ALA A 13 -1.04 -7.61 9.39
CA ALA A 13 0.36 -7.96 9.10
C ALA A 13 0.62 -8.06 7.59
N ARG A 14 -0.27 -8.71 6.84
CA ARG A 14 -0.20 -8.84 5.38
C ARG A 14 -0.27 -7.47 4.70
N SER A 15 -1.16 -6.59 5.15
CA SER A 15 -1.30 -5.25 4.58
C SER A 15 -0.08 -4.38 4.89
N GLN A 16 0.51 -4.54 6.07
CA GLN A 16 1.75 -3.83 6.43
C GLN A 16 2.92 -4.30 5.55
N ALA A 17 3.11 -5.60 5.41
CA ALA A 17 4.15 -6.18 4.55
C ALA A 17 3.97 -5.77 3.08
N ALA A 18 2.73 -5.79 2.57
CA ALA A 18 2.42 -5.33 1.22
C ALA A 18 2.71 -3.82 1.04
N LEU A 19 2.40 -2.99 2.04
CA LEU A 19 2.73 -1.57 2.01
C LEU A 19 4.24 -1.35 1.94
N ASP A 20 5.01 -2.01 2.79
CA ASP A 20 6.47 -1.83 2.81
C ASP A 20 7.11 -2.31 1.50
N ALA A 21 6.69 -3.46 0.96
CA ALA A 21 7.15 -3.96 -0.34
C ALA A 21 6.79 -3.02 -1.51
N ALA A 22 5.54 -2.54 -1.57
CA ALA A 22 5.11 -1.60 -2.59
C ALA A 22 5.82 -0.24 -2.44
N TRP A 23 6.08 0.20 -1.21
CA TRP A 23 6.73 1.47 -0.93
C TRP A 23 8.18 1.50 -1.41
N GLU A 24 8.94 0.43 -1.26
CA GLU A 24 10.32 0.35 -1.79
C GLU A 24 10.38 0.58 -3.31
N VAL A 25 9.34 0.14 -4.03
CA VAL A 25 9.22 0.38 -5.48
C VAL A 25 8.73 1.80 -5.77
N ALA A 26 7.71 2.27 -5.05
CA ALA A 26 7.05 3.56 -5.31
C ALA A 26 7.90 4.77 -4.92
N ARG A 27 8.74 4.65 -3.87
CA ARG A 27 9.54 5.76 -3.34
C ARG A 27 10.72 6.14 -4.24
N ALA A 28 11.07 5.30 -5.21
CA ALA A 28 12.18 5.55 -6.12
C ALA A 28 11.94 6.85 -6.91
N GLY A 29 12.81 7.84 -6.71
CA GLY A 29 12.71 9.15 -7.37
C GLY A 29 11.79 10.17 -6.69
N LEU A 30 11.14 9.83 -5.57
CA LEU A 30 10.38 10.80 -4.78
C LEU A 30 11.30 11.62 -3.87
N ALA A 31 11.10 12.94 -3.86
CA ALA A 31 11.71 13.85 -2.90
C ALA A 31 11.19 13.57 -1.48
N ASP A 32 12.04 13.72 -0.46
CA ASP A 32 11.69 13.43 0.93
C ASP A 32 10.45 14.21 1.43
N GLU A 33 10.25 15.43 0.94
CA GLU A 33 9.12 16.30 1.28
C GLU A 33 7.76 15.69 0.90
N VAL A 34 7.70 14.89 -0.18
CA VAL A 34 6.46 14.25 -0.63
C VAL A 34 6.33 12.80 -0.17
N ARG A 35 7.41 12.19 0.37
CA ARG A 35 7.44 10.76 0.71
C ARG A 35 6.40 10.37 1.72
N GLU A 36 6.21 11.15 2.80
CA GLU A 36 5.22 10.81 3.83
C GLU A 36 3.79 10.85 3.28
N ARG A 37 3.47 11.88 2.48
CA ARG A 37 2.17 12.01 1.81
C ARG A 37 1.91 10.84 0.88
N GLU A 38 2.89 10.50 0.05
CA GLU A 38 2.77 9.41 -0.93
C GLU A 38 2.72 8.03 -0.25
N ARG A 39 3.46 7.82 0.84
CA ARG A 39 3.37 6.59 1.65
C ARG A 39 1.98 6.45 2.28
N THR A 40 1.43 7.54 2.80
CA THR A 40 0.07 7.54 3.38
C THR A 40 -0.98 7.22 2.32
N ARG A 41 -0.84 7.80 1.12
CA ARG A 41 -1.69 7.50 -0.04
C ARG A 41 -1.60 6.03 -0.45
N LEU A 42 -0.39 5.48 -0.52
CA LEU A 42 -0.19 4.06 -0.83
C LEU A 42 -0.81 3.16 0.24
N ALA A 43 -0.69 3.51 1.52
CA ALA A 43 -1.31 2.76 2.62
C ALA A 43 -2.84 2.72 2.51
N ALA A 44 -3.48 3.83 2.12
CA ALA A 44 -4.92 3.86 1.87
C ALA A 44 -5.33 2.95 0.70
N ILE A 45 -4.52 2.93 -0.37
CA ILE A 45 -4.72 2.03 -1.51
C ILE A 45 -4.62 0.57 -1.05
N VAL A 46 -3.57 0.20 -0.32
CA VAL A 46 -3.39 -1.17 0.21
C VAL A 46 -4.57 -1.56 1.09
N ALA A 47 -5.02 -0.69 2.01
CA ALA A 47 -6.16 -0.97 2.87
C ALA A 47 -7.45 -1.25 2.08
N SER A 48 -7.69 -0.49 1.01
CA SER A 48 -8.87 -0.71 0.15
C SER A 48 -8.81 -2.00 -0.68
N LEU A 49 -7.62 -2.53 -0.94
CA LEU A 49 -7.39 -3.72 -1.74
C LEU A 49 -7.22 -5.00 -0.90
N ALA A 50 -6.89 -4.86 0.39
CA ALA A 50 -6.72 -5.96 1.34
C ALA A 50 -7.88 -6.99 1.32
N PRO A 51 -9.18 -6.61 1.31
CA PRO A 51 -10.26 -7.61 1.32
C PRO A 51 -10.48 -8.34 -0.01
N VAL A 52 -9.88 -7.88 -1.12
CA VAL A 52 -10.08 -8.45 -2.47
C VAL A 52 -8.84 -9.13 -3.04
N ALA A 53 -7.70 -9.02 -2.37
CA ALA A 53 -6.46 -9.70 -2.75
C ALA A 53 -6.42 -11.08 -2.10
N VAL A 54 -6.06 -12.09 -2.88
CA VAL A 54 -5.94 -13.49 -2.42
C VAL A 54 -4.72 -13.64 -1.52
N ASP A 55 -3.65 -12.92 -1.81
CA ASP A 55 -2.38 -12.98 -1.09
C ASP A 55 -1.63 -11.64 -1.11
N GLU A 56 -0.52 -11.59 -0.37
CA GLU A 56 0.35 -10.40 -0.27
C GLU A 56 0.93 -9.97 -1.62
N THR A 57 1.35 -10.92 -2.47
CA THR A 57 1.98 -10.62 -3.76
C THR A 57 0.98 -9.97 -4.70
N GLU A 58 -0.25 -10.50 -4.74
CA GLU A 58 -1.34 -9.89 -5.48
C GLU A 58 -1.67 -8.48 -4.94
N LEU A 59 -1.69 -8.33 -3.61
CA LEU A 59 -1.97 -7.05 -2.96
C LEU A 59 -0.93 -5.97 -3.35
N VAL A 60 0.36 -6.31 -3.32
CA VAL A 60 1.46 -5.43 -3.76
C VAL A 60 1.28 -5.01 -5.21
N LYS A 61 1.04 -5.98 -6.10
CA LYS A 61 0.90 -5.73 -7.53
C LYS A 61 -0.27 -4.77 -7.81
N ARG A 62 -1.46 -5.06 -7.28
CA ARG A 62 -2.65 -4.24 -7.46
C ARG A 62 -2.49 -2.84 -6.86
N ALA A 63 -1.82 -2.74 -5.70
CA ALA A 63 -1.56 -1.46 -5.06
C ALA A 63 -0.66 -0.57 -5.92
N LEU A 64 0.43 -1.11 -6.48
CA LEU A 64 1.31 -0.38 -7.39
C LEU A 64 0.61 0.04 -8.68
N GLU A 65 -0.20 -0.84 -9.28
CA GLU A 65 -0.98 -0.52 -10.46
C GLU A 65 -1.94 0.66 -10.20
N ARG A 66 -2.64 0.64 -9.05
CA ARG A 66 -3.56 1.72 -8.68
C ARG A 66 -2.84 3.01 -8.29
N TYR A 67 -1.71 2.91 -7.62
CA TYR A 67 -0.88 4.05 -7.22
C TYR A 67 -0.39 4.85 -8.44
N ARG A 68 0.07 4.14 -9.48
CA ARG A 68 0.53 4.73 -10.75
C ARG A 68 -0.60 5.35 -11.56
N LYS A 69 -1.76 4.70 -11.63
CA LYS A 69 -2.93 5.20 -12.40
C LYS A 69 -3.52 6.51 -11.88
N VAL A 70 -3.29 6.85 -10.62
CA VAL A 70 -3.80 8.08 -9.99
C VAL A 70 -2.71 9.16 -9.92
N ALA A 71 -1.50 8.87 -10.40
CA ALA A 71 -0.39 9.83 -10.49
C ALA A 71 -0.29 10.50 -11.88
N ASP A 72 -1.20 10.17 -12.80
CA ASP A 72 -1.40 10.80 -14.12
C ASP A 72 -2.54 11.82 -14.05
#